data_AF-D7LD82-F1
#
_entry.id   AF-D7LD82-F1
#
_cell.length_a   1.000
_cell.length_b   1.000
_cell.length_c   1.000
_cell.angle_alpha   90.00
_cell.angle_beta   90.00
_cell.angle_gamma   90.00
#
_symmetry.space_group_name_H-M   'P 1'
#
loop_
_entity.id
_entity.type
_entity.pdbx_description
1 polymer ?
#
loop_
_entity_poly.entity_id
_entity_poly.type
_entity_poly.pdbx_seq_one_letter_code
_entity_poly.pdbx_strand_id
1 'polypeptide(L)'
;ICECMIAHGAAHFLKGRLFDQGDAYTVHVCEVCGLITIANMKKNSFECRGGKNRIDINIVSIPYACKLLFQELILWQWQLHHGCLL
;
A
#
# COMPACT_ATOMS: atom_id res chain seq x y z
N ILE A 1 6.95 -16.70 -18.73
CA ILE A 1 6.30 -15.63 -19.54
C ILE A 1 6.74 -14.24 -19.09
N CYS A 2 6.67 -13.87 -17.81
CA CYS A 2 7.09 -12.55 -17.34
C CYS A 2 8.59 -12.26 -17.57
N GLU A 3 9.47 -13.20 -17.26
CA GLU A 3 10.94 -13.05 -17.39
C GLU A 3 11.39 -12.61 -18.80
N CYS A 4 10.86 -13.23 -19.87
CA CYS A 4 11.21 -12.82 -21.24
C CYS A 4 10.64 -11.44 -21.63
N MET A 5 9.48 -11.06 -21.09
CA MET A 5 8.89 -9.74 -21.36
C MET A 5 9.66 -8.62 -20.65
N ILE A 6 10.28 -8.92 -19.50
CA ILE A 6 11.19 -8.00 -18.81
C ILE A 6 12.46 -7.79 -19.66
N ALA A 7 13.04 -8.87 -20.19
CA ALA A 7 14.22 -8.80 -21.06
C ALA A 7 13.96 -8.04 -22.38
N HIS A 8 12.74 -8.11 -22.92
CA HIS A 8 12.34 -7.38 -24.12
C HIS A 8 11.92 -5.92 -23.85
N GLY A 9 12.06 -5.43 -22.60
CA GLY A 9 11.72 -4.05 -22.26
C GLY A 9 10.21 -3.75 -22.30
N ALA A 10 9.36 -4.78 -22.33
CA ALA A 10 7.90 -4.63 -22.39
C ALA A 10 7.29 -4.31 -21.00
N ALA A 11 7.94 -3.44 -20.23
CA ALA A 11 7.57 -3.12 -18.85
C ALA A 11 6.19 -2.45 -18.74
N HIS A 12 5.83 -1.58 -19.69
CA HIS A 12 4.49 -0.97 -19.73
C HIS A 12 3.39 -2.02 -19.98
N PHE A 13 3.65 -2.99 -20.85
CA PHE A 13 2.71 -4.09 -21.13
C PHE A 13 2.54 -5.00 -19.91
N LEU A 14 3.64 -5.30 -19.22
CA LEU A 14 3.63 -6.03 -17.94
C LEU A 14 2.83 -5.29 -16.87
N LYS A 15 2.98 -3.96 -16.75
CA LYS A 15 2.16 -3.14 -15.86
C LYS A 15 0.67 -3.26 -16.23
N GLY A 16 0.32 -3.14 -17.51
CA GLY A 16 -1.08 -3.30 -17.96
C GLY A 16 -1.69 -4.66 -17.60
N ARG A 17 -0.92 -5.75 -17.70
CA ARG A 17 -1.38 -7.11 -17.37
C ARG A 17 -1.48 -7.37 -15.87
N LEU A 18 -0.46 -6.98 -15.11
CA LEU A 18 -0.33 -7.34 -13.69
C LEU A 18 -1.02 -6.34 -12.76
N PHE A 19 -1.06 -5.07 -13.15
CA PHE A 19 -1.62 -3.99 -12.34
C PHE A 19 -3.04 -3.64 -12.79
N ASP A 20 -3.24 -3.35 -14.07
CA ASP A 20 -4.53 -2.86 -14.60
C ASP A 20 -5.56 -4.00 -14.75
N GLN A 21 -5.14 -5.14 -15.28
CA GLN A 21 -5.97 -6.36 -15.41
C GLN A 21 -6.02 -7.23 -14.16
N GLY A 22 -5.13 -6.98 -13.19
CA GLY A 22 -5.11 -7.72 -11.92
C GLY A 22 -6.03 -7.06 -10.91
N ASP A 23 -5.44 -6.49 -9.86
CA ASP A 23 -6.16 -5.91 -8.73
C ASP A 23 -5.75 -4.46 -8.49
N ALA A 24 -6.07 -3.56 -9.43
CA ALA A 24 -5.85 -2.14 -9.25
C ALA A 24 -6.66 -1.61 -8.04
N TYR A 25 -5.97 -1.17 -7.00
CA TYR A 25 -6.59 -0.66 -5.77
C TYR A 25 -6.07 0.73 -5.43
N THR A 26 -6.94 1.63 -4.97
CA THR A 26 -6.57 2.98 -4.56
C THR A 26 -6.47 3.07 -3.03
N VAL A 27 -5.33 3.58 -2.55
CA VAL A 27 -5.06 3.80 -1.14
C VAL A 27 -4.82 5.27 -0.85
N HIS A 28 -5.20 5.69 0.35
CA HIS A 28 -4.92 7.02 0.89
C HIS A 28 -3.66 6.95 1.75
N VAL A 29 -2.63 7.71 1.38
CA VAL A 29 -1.34 7.73 2.08
C VAL A 29 -1.11 9.12 2.67
N CYS A 30 -0.67 9.18 3.92
CA CYS A 30 -0.25 10.42 4.57
C CYS A 30 1.09 10.87 3.98
N GLU A 31 1.22 12.11 3.50
CA GLU A 31 2.47 12.63 2.95
C GLU A 31 3.58 12.74 4.02
N VAL A 32 3.22 13.20 5.21
CA VAL A 32 4.17 13.40 6.33
C VAL A 32 4.66 12.09 6.92
N CYS A 33 3.77 11.09 6.99
CA CYS A 33 3.97 9.85 7.74
C CYS A 33 4.44 8.70 6.84
N GLY A 34 4.11 8.75 5.54
CA GLY A 34 4.28 7.65 4.59
C GLY A 34 3.43 6.40 4.86
N LEU A 35 2.59 6.42 5.91
CA LEU A 35 1.75 5.29 6.30
C LEU A 35 0.41 5.32 5.57
N ILE A 36 -0.12 4.12 5.31
CA ILE A 36 -1.47 3.93 4.78
C ILE A 36 -2.47 4.42 5.82
N THR A 37 -3.27 5.42 5.45
CA THR A 37 -4.28 6.03 6.32
C THR A 37 -5.63 5.33 6.18
N ILE A 38 -6.39 5.31 7.25
CA ILE A 38 -7.76 4.77 7.24
C ILE A 38 -8.67 5.92 6.82
N ALA A 39 -9.13 5.87 5.59
CA ALA A 39 -10.09 6.83 5.07
C ALA A 39 -11.52 6.36 5.35
N ASN A 40 -12.28 7.15 6.11
CA ASN A 40 -13.70 6.92 6.31
C ASN A 40 -14.50 7.89 5.43
N MET A 41 -14.84 7.44 4.21
CA MET A 41 -15.62 8.23 3.26
C MET A 41 -17.00 8.63 3.80
N LYS A 42 -17.60 7.87 4.72
CA LYS A 42 -18.92 8.20 5.31
C LYS A 42 -18.87 9.40 6.25
N LYS A 43 -17.73 9.62 6.91
CA LYS A 43 -17.54 10.72 7.87
C LYS A 43 -16.56 11.78 7.37
N ASN A 44 -16.11 11.66 6.11
CA ASN A 44 -15.05 12.45 5.48
C ASN A 44 -13.87 12.71 6.44
N SER A 45 -13.52 11.69 7.21
CA SER A 45 -12.48 11.76 8.24
C SER A 45 -11.36 10.82 7.85
N PHE A 46 -10.14 11.33 7.96
CA PHE A 46 -8.93 10.62 7.65
C PHE A 46 -8.11 10.54 8.91
N GLU A 47 -7.91 9.31 9.38
CA GLU A 47 -7.21 9.04 10.62
C GLU A 47 -5.84 8.46 10.28
N CYS A 48 -4.79 9.19 10.67
CA CYS A 48 -3.43 8.66 10.64
C CYS A 48 -3.01 8.27 12.06
N ARG A 49 -2.44 7.07 12.22
CA ARG A 49 -1.97 6.57 13.52
C ARG A 49 -0.66 7.22 13.98
N GLY A 50 0.15 7.72 13.05
CA GLY A 50 1.49 8.28 13.32
C GLY A 50 1.52 9.77 13.62
N GLY A 51 0.43 10.51 13.36
CA GLY A 51 0.40 11.97 13.52
C GLY A 51 -1.01 12.49 13.73
N LYS A 52 -1.17 13.45 14.65
CA LYS A 52 -2.46 14.00 15.09
C LYS A 52 -3.16 14.91 14.08
N ASN A 53 -2.60 15.13 12.88
CA ASN A 53 -3.02 16.24 12.03
C ASN A 53 -3.56 15.77 10.68
N ARG A 54 -4.69 16.39 10.28
CA ARG A 54 -5.33 16.31 8.96
C ARG A 54 -4.50 17.04 7.91
N ILE A 55 -3.30 16.55 7.61
CA ILE A 55 -2.38 17.23 6.71
C ILE A 55 -2.04 16.29 5.57
N ASP A 56 -2.31 16.78 4.37
CA ASP A 56 -2.01 16.24 3.03
C ASP A 56 -2.08 14.73 2.84
N ILE A 57 -3.13 14.32 2.12
CA ILE A 57 -3.40 12.93 1.81
C ILE A 57 -3.30 12.77 0.30
N ASN A 58 -2.32 11.98 -0.11
CA ASN A 58 -2.18 11.63 -1.50
C ASN A 58 -2.93 10.33 -1.80
N ILE A 59 -3.55 10.27 -2.97
CA ILE A 59 -4.25 9.07 -3.47
C ILE A 59 -3.27 8.35 -4.39
N VAL A 60 -2.89 7.13 -4.00
CA VAL A 60 -1.94 6.30 -4.76
C VAL A 60 -2.63 5.02 -5.20
N SER A 61 -2.41 4.60 -6.44
CA SER A 61 -2.88 3.32 -6.96
C SER A 61 -1.79 2.26 -6.82
N ILE A 62 -2.11 1.17 -6.13
CA ILE A 62 -1.21 0.07 -5.77
C ILE A 62 -2.01 -1.24 -5.94
N PRO A 63 -1.41 -2.37 -6.36
CA PRO A 63 -2.19 -3.59 -6.45
C PRO A 63 -2.57 -4.09 -5.04
N TYR A 64 -3.74 -4.71 -4.90
CA TYR A 64 -4.23 -5.17 -3.59
C TYR A 64 -3.25 -6.13 -2.88
N ALA A 65 -2.54 -6.98 -3.63
CA ALA A 65 -1.51 -7.86 -3.10
C ALA A 65 -0.40 -7.10 -2.35
N CYS A 66 0.02 -5.93 -2.85
CA CYS A 66 1.02 -5.10 -2.19
C CYS A 66 0.48 -4.46 -0.90
N LYS A 67 -0.81 -4.09 -0.86
CA LYS A 67 -1.44 -3.62 0.39
C LYS A 67 -1.37 -4.69 1.48
N LEU A 68 -1.69 -5.94 1.15
CA LEU A 68 -1.61 -7.06 2.11
C LEU A 68 -0.18 -7.31 2.57
N LEU A 69 0.79 -7.29 1.65
CA LEU A 69 2.21 -7.41 1.99
C LEU A 69 2.65 -6.36 3.02
N PHE A 70 2.27 -5.09 2.83
CA PHE A 70 2.59 -4.03 3.79
C PHE A 70 1.90 -4.24 5.14
N GLN A 71 0.68 -4.77 5.14
CA GLN A 71 -0.02 -5.09 6.38
C GLN A 71 0.69 -6.19 7.17
N GLU A 72 1.11 -7.26 6.51
CA GLU A 72 1.90 -8.33 7.13
C GLU A 72 3.26 -7.82 7.63
N LEU A 73 3.99 -7.04 6.83
CA LEU A 73 5.29 -6.50 7.22
C LEU A 73 5.20 -5.62 8.48
N ILE A 74 4.15 -4.80 8.57
CA ILE A 74 3.87 -4.02 9.79
C ILE A 74 3.61 -4.98 10.96
N LEU A 75 2.81 -6.03 10.78
CA LEU A 75 2.56 -7.03 11.83
C LEU A 75 3.87 -7.69 12.32
N TRP A 76 4.76 -8.09 11.41
CA TRP A 76 6.08 -8.67 11.76
C TRP A 76 6.94 -7.68 12.56
N GLN A 77 6.97 -6.41 12.18
CA GLN A 77 7.70 -5.37 12.92
C GLN A 77 7.17 -5.22 14.36
N TRP A 78 5.85 -5.33 14.55
CA TRP A 78 5.23 -5.29 15.89
C TRP A 78 5.60 -6.52 16.73
N GLN A 79 5.69 -7.72 16.15
CA GLN A 79 6.13 -8.92 16.86
C GLN A 79 7.58 -8.83 17.36
N LEU A 80 8.46 -8.20 16.58
CA LEU A 80 9.88 -8.07 16.92
C LEU A 80 10.14 -7.05 18.04
N HIS A 81 9.32 -6.00 18.15
CA HIS A 81 9.48 -4.93 19.15
C HIS A 81 8.72 -5.19 20.47
N HIS A 82 7.67 -6.01 20.45
CA HIS A 82 6.84 -6.35 21.62
C HIS A 82 7.00 -7.81 22.05
N GLY A 83 8.26 -8.29 22.16
CA GLY A 83 8.60 -9.67 22.55
C GLY A 83 7.58 -10.34 23.48
N CYS A 84 6.71 -11.15 22.88
CA CYS A 84 5.69 -12.00 23.48
C CYS A 84 5.00 -12.72 22.30
N LEU A 85 4.81 -14.03 22.25
CA LEU A 85 4.99 -15.10 23.21
C LEU A 85 5.06 -16.38 22.36
N LEU A 86 6.20 -17.05 22.39
CA LEU A 86 6.31 -18.51 22.34
C LEU A 86 7.35 -18.88 23.40
#